data_AF-A0A4R9C3U5-F1
#
_entry.id   AF-A0A4R9C3U5-F1
#
_cell.length_a   1.000
_cell.length_b   1.000
_cell.length_c   1.000
_cell.angle_alpha   90.00
_cell.angle_beta   90.00
_cell.angle_gamma   90.00
#
_symmetry.space_group_name_H-M   'P 1'
#
loop_
_entity.id
_entity.type
_entity.pdbx_description
1 polymer ?
#
loop_
_entity_poly.entity_id
_entity_poly.type
_entity_poly.pdbx_seq_one_letter_code
_entity_poly.pdbx_strand_id
1 'polypeptide(L)'
;MFFLFTSILSVFASSKIKKNYIVKANGQIADKKISYISLNVNGTIKEIMVNEGTHVKKGDVIFLVSNGEENIQRKEFGKILQDNKPKKELLEKFRLSLDKKHN
;
A
#
# COMPACT_ATOMS: atom_id res chain seq x y z
N MET A 1 66.43 13.43 40.22
CA MET A 1 65.67 14.34 39.33
C MET A 1 65.11 13.62 38.10
N PHE A 2 65.92 12.86 37.35
CA PHE A 2 65.49 12.10 36.16
C PHE A 2 64.31 11.14 36.41
N PHE A 3 64.36 10.33 37.48
CA PHE A 3 63.29 9.39 37.84
C PHE A 3 61.96 10.05 38.24
N LEU A 4 62.00 11.28 38.77
CA LEU A 4 60.80 12.04 39.11
C LEU A 4 60.13 12.58 37.84
N PHE A 5 60.93 13.05 36.89
CA PHE A 5 60.46 13.56 35.61
C PHE A 5 59.81 12.46 34.74
N THR A 6 60.39 11.25 34.71
CA THR A 6 59.82 10.11 33.97
C THR A 6 58.49 9.64 34.58
N SER A 7 58.35 9.69 35.91
CA SER A 7 57.09 9.36 36.60
C SER A 7 55.98 10.34 36.25
N ILE A 8 56.27 11.65 36.25
CA ILE A 8 55.31 12.70 35.88
C ILE A 8 54.90 12.59 34.40
N LEU A 9 55.87 12.34 33.50
CA LEU A 9 55.61 12.19 32.07
C LEU A 9 54.72 10.96 31.77
N SER A 10 54.89 9.87 32.50
CA SER A 10 54.07 8.65 32.38
C SER A 10 52.61 8.89 32.75
N VAL A 11 52.35 9.58 33.86
CA VAL A 11 50.99 9.94 34.30
C VAL A 11 50.31 10.85 33.26
N PHE A 12 51.06 11.83 32.74
CA PHE A 12 50.55 12.73 31.72
C PHE A 12 50.24 12.02 30.40
N ALA A 13 51.11 11.11 29.95
CA ALA A 13 50.90 10.30 28.76
C ALA A 13 49.68 9.37 28.92
N SER A 14 49.51 8.74 30.08
CA SER A 14 48.36 7.88 30.38
C SER A 14 47.03 8.64 30.28
N SER A 15 46.98 9.89 30.73
CA SER A 15 45.78 10.73 30.68
C SER A 15 45.29 11.05 29.26
N LYS A 16 46.16 10.95 28.25
CA LYS A 16 45.86 11.31 26.85
C LYS A 16 45.36 10.13 26.02
N ILE A 17 45.35 8.91 26.56
CA ILE A 17 44.92 7.71 25.83
C ILE A 17 43.40 7.59 25.93
N LYS A 18 42.69 8.03 24.88
CA LYS A 18 41.25 7.82 24.75
C LYS A 18 40.99 6.31 24.53
N LYS A 19 40.29 5.68 25.48
CA LYS A 19 39.86 4.29 25.32
C LYS A 19 38.67 4.25 24.35
N ASN A 20 38.85 3.64 23.17
CA ASN A 20 37.73 3.38 22.27
C ASN A 20 36.89 2.22 22.81
N TYR A 21 35.67 2.52 23.22
CA TYR A 21 34.69 1.53 23.63
C TYR A 21 33.87 1.10 22.43
N ILE A 22 34.04 -0.15 21.99
CA ILE A 22 33.18 -0.77 20.99
C ILE A 22 31.97 -1.36 21.73
N VAL A 23 30.84 -0.67 21.66
CA VAL A 23 29.58 -1.21 22.19
C VAL A 23 29.04 -2.20 21.17
N LYS A 24 29.09 -3.49 21.50
CA LYS A 24 28.40 -4.54 20.75
C LYS A 24 26.97 -4.59 21.26
N ALA A 25 26.03 -4.12 20.45
CA ALA A 25 24.61 -4.25 20.72
C ALA A 25 24.03 -5.36 19.82
N ASN A 26 23.25 -6.25 20.41
CA ASN A 26 22.45 -7.20 19.65
C ASN A 26 21.10 -6.54 19.36
N GLY A 27 20.69 -6.55 18.10
CA GLY A 27 19.39 -6.02 17.68
C GLY A 27 18.89 -6.80 16.48
N GLN A 28 17.58 -7.00 16.40
CA GLN A 28 16.93 -7.54 15.23
C GLN A 28 16.61 -6.38 14.27
N ILE A 29 17.02 -6.50 13.01
CA ILE A 29 16.56 -5.60 11.96
C ILE A 29 15.18 -6.11 11.55
N ALA A 30 14.16 -5.28 11.76
CA ALA A 30 12.79 -5.57 11.37
C ALA A 30 12.22 -4.38 10.60
N ASP A 31 11.44 -4.67 9.57
CA ASP A 31 10.77 -3.63 8.81
C ASP A 31 9.68 -2.97 9.62
N LYS A 32 9.68 -1.63 9.62
CA LYS A 32 8.74 -0.84 10.42
C LYS A 32 7.29 -0.95 9.96
N LYS A 33 7.04 -1.36 8.71
CA LYS A 33 5.72 -1.35 8.08
C LYS A 33 5.53 -2.57 7.19
N ILE A 34 5.09 -3.66 7.80
CA ILE A 34 4.61 -4.85 7.09
C ILE A 34 3.08 -4.79 7.11
N SER A 35 2.45 -4.95 5.95
CA SER A 35 0.99 -5.01 5.84
C SER A 35 0.60 -6.23 5.04
N TYR A 36 -0.38 -6.96 5.54
CA TYR A 36 -1.04 -8.04 4.81
C TYR A 36 -2.19 -7.46 4.00
N ILE A 37 -2.32 -7.89 2.75
CA ILE A 37 -3.40 -7.48 1.86
C ILE A 37 -4.37 -8.65 1.74
N SER A 38 -5.62 -8.42 2.13
CA SER A 38 -6.70 -9.39 1.97
C SER A 38 -7.68 -8.92 0.92
N LEU A 39 -8.29 -9.89 0.24
CA LEU A 39 -9.38 -9.63 -0.69
C LEU A 39 -10.65 -9.28 0.06
N ASN A 40 -11.40 -8.32 -0.49
CA ASN A 40 -12.76 -7.99 -0.02
C ASN A 40 -13.84 -8.89 -0.67
N VAL A 41 -13.46 -9.71 -1.64
CA VAL A 41 -14.39 -10.57 -2.39
C VAL A 41 -13.92 -12.01 -2.33
N ASN A 42 -14.87 -12.93 -2.19
CA ASN A 42 -14.61 -14.36 -2.31
C ASN A 42 -14.52 -14.74 -3.79
N GLY A 43 -13.49 -15.50 -4.15
CA GLY A 43 -13.28 -15.98 -5.51
C GLY A 43 -12.00 -16.81 -5.62
N THR A 44 -11.75 -17.34 -6.80
CA THR A 44 -10.56 -18.14 -7.09
C THR A 44 -9.50 -17.28 -7.75
N ILE A 45 -8.24 -17.44 -7.34
CA ILE A 45 -7.10 -16.77 -7.97
C ILE A 45 -6.96 -17.32 -9.40
N LYS A 46 -7.09 -16.44 -10.39
CA LYS A 46 -6.93 -16.78 -11.79
C LYS A 46 -5.46 -16.68 -12.21
N GLU A 47 -4.80 -15.61 -11.79
CA GLU A 47 -3.44 -15.29 -12.23
C GLU A 47 -2.73 -14.45 -11.17
N ILE A 48 -1.45 -14.72 -10.97
CA ILE A 48 -0.57 -13.95 -10.09
C ILE A 48 0.43 -13.22 -11.01
N MET A 49 0.42 -11.89 -10.98
CA MET A 49 1.24 -11.06 -11.87
C MET A 49 2.57 -10.62 -11.26
N VAL A 50 2.76 -10.83 -9.96
CA VAL A 50 3.98 -10.41 -9.25
C VAL A 50 4.57 -11.55 -8.45
N ASN A 51 5.90 -11.57 -8.40
CA ASN A 51 6.66 -12.55 -7.63
C ASN A 51 7.22 -11.93 -6.35
N GLU A 52 7.62 -12.76 -5.39
CA GLU A 52 8.26 -12.33 -4.15
C GLU A 52 9.51 -11.48 -4.44
N GLY A 53 9.74 -10.44 -3.63
CA GLY A 53 10.85 -9.50 -3.80
C GLY A 53 10.65 -8.45 -4.91
N THR A 54 9.53 -8.47 -5.63
CA THR A 54 9.23 -7.47 -6.66
C THR A 54 8.84 -6.13 -6.05
N HIS A 55 9.44 -5.03 -6.53
CA HIS A 55 9.03 -3.68 -6.14
C HIS A 55 7.76 -3.27 -6.90
N VAL A 56 6.69 -2.99 -6.17
CA VAL A 56 5.39 -2.54 -6.72
C VAL A 56 5.07 -1.10 -6.30
N LYS A 57 4.34 -0.37 -7.14
CA LYS A 57 3.84 0.98 -6.85
C LYS A 57 2.34 0.93 -6.52
N LYS A 58 1.84 2.03 -5.95
CA LYS A 58 0.41 2.17 -5.67
C LYS A 58 -0.39 2.09 -6.97
N GLY A 59 -1.30 1.12 -7.04
CA GLY A 59 -2.18 0.89 -8.19
C GLY A 59 -1.76 -0.28 -9.07
N ASP A 60 -0.59 -0.87 -8.84
CA ASP A 60 -0.16 -2.04 -9.59
C ASP A 60 -1.02 -3.26 -9.23
N VAL A 61 -1.33 -4.07 -10.25
CA VAL A 61 -2.14 -5.28 -10.08
C VAL A 61 -1.24 -6.43 -9.64
N ILE A 62 -1.51 -6.95 -8.43
CA ILE A 62 -0.72 -8.02 -7.81
C ILE A 62 -1.24 -9.39 -8.28
N PHE A 63 -2.56 -9.59 -8.26
CA PHE A 63 -3.20 -10.82 -8.70
C PHE A 63 -4.63 -10.57 -9.16
N LEU A 64 -5.13 -11.44 -10.05
CA LEU A 64 -6.47 -11.41 -10.59
C LEU A 64 -7.32 -12.50 -9.95
N VAL A 65 -8.53 -12.14 -9.55
CA VAL A 65 -9.49 -13.02 -8.90
C VAL A 65 -10.74 -13.11 -9.77
N SER A 66 -11.27 -14.32 -9.92
CA SER A 66 -12.52 -14.56 -10.62
C SER A 66 -13.50 -15.25 -9.68
N ASN A 67 -14.68 -14.66 -9.51
CA ASN A 67 -15.77 -15.23 -8.71
C ASN A 67 -16.84 -15.94 -9.56
N GLY A 68 -16.66 -16.04 -10.88
CA GLY A 68 -17.62 -16.67 -11.81
C GLY A 68 -18.92 -15.90 -12.03
N GLU A 69 -19.38 -15.16 -11.02
CA GLU A 69 -20.60 -14.37 -11.05
C GLU A 69 -20.41 -12.99 -11.69
N GLU A 70 -19.17 -12.47 -11.77
CA GLU A 70 -18.88 -11.12 -12.24
C GLU A 70 -19.50 -10.84 -13.62
N ASN A 71 -19.33 -11.78 -14.56
CA ASN A 71 -19.81 -11.64 -15.93
C ASN A 71 -21.34 -11.75 -16.02
N ILE A 72 -21.95 -12.59 -15.18
CA ILE A 72 -23.39 -12.81 -15.15
C ILE A 72 -24.07 -11.55 -14.59
N GLN A 73 -23.58 -11.06 -13.44
CA GLN A 73 -24.08 -9.84 -12.81
C GLN A 73 -23.96 -8.64 -13.75
N ARG A 74 -22.78 -8.45 -14.38
CA ARG A 74 -22.56 -7.37 -15.36
C ARG A 74 -23.54 -7.43 -16.53
N LYS A 75 -23.82 -8.62 -17.06
CA LYS A 75 -24.74 -8.81 -18.17
C LYS A 75 -26.18 -8.51 -17.79
N GLU A 76 -26.65 -8.99 -16.65
CA GLU A 76 -28.01 -8.74 -16.18
C GLU A 76 -28.22 -7.25 -15.84
N PHE A 77 -27.25 -6.61 -15.17
CA PHE A 77 -27.29 -5.16 -14.97
C PHE A 77 -27.30 -4.37 -16.28
N GLY A 78 -26.53 -4.82 -17.28
CA GLY A 78 -26.52 -4.20 -18.61
C GLY A 78 -27.88 -4.25 -19.31
N LYS A 79 -28.58 -5.39 -19.23
CA LYS A 79 -29.95 -5.53 -19.76
C LYS A 79 -30.92 -4.60 -19.05
N ILE A 80 -30.90 -4.60 -17.71
CA ILE A 80 -31.77 -3.74 -16.91
C ILE A 80 -31.54 -2.27 -17.26
N LEU A 81 -30.28 -1.84 -17.44
CA LEU A 81 -29.97 -0.47 -17.86
C LEU A 81 -30.51 -0.17 -19.27
N GLN A 82 -30.36 -1.10 -20.21
CA GLN A 82 -30.82 -0.93 -21.58
C GLN A 82 -32.35 -0.82 -21.64
N ASP A 83 -33.08 -1.62 -20.88
CA ASP A 83 -34.56 -1.60 -20.84
C ASP A 83 -35.11 -0.33 -20.19
N ASN A 84 -34.40 0.22 -19.20
CA ASN A 84 -34.83 1.40 -18.47
C ASN A 84 -34.40 2.73 -19.09
N LYS A 85 -33.34 2.73 -19.93
CA LYS A 85 -32.88 3.92 -20.65
C LYS A 85 -33.96 4.59 -21.53
N PRO A 86 -34.68 3.87 -22.42
CA PRO A 86 -35.72 4.48 -23.26
C PRO A 86 -36.92 4.95 -22.43
N LYS A 87 -37.28 4.22 -21.37
CA LYS A 87 -38.35 4.63 -20.44
C LYS A 87 -38.00 5.96 -19.76
N LYS A 88 -36.75 6.12 -19.32
CA LYS A 88 -36.26 7.37 -18.74
C LYS A 88 -36.30 8.52 -19.75
N GLU A 89 -35.81 8.31 -20.96
CA GLU A 89 -35.84 9.33 -22.02
C GLU A 89 -37.26 9.77 -22.38
N LEU A 90 -38.19 8.83 -22.43
CA LEU A 90 -39.60 9.12 -22.66
C LEU A 90 -40.21 9.94 -21.51
N LEU A 91 -39.93 9.56 -20.25
CA LEU A 91 -40.41 10.27 -19.07
C LEU A 91 -39.86 11.71 -19.01
N GLU A 92 -38.60 11.92 -19.37
CA GLU A 92 -38.01 13.26 -19.46
C GLU A 92 -38.70 14.12 -20.52
N LYS A 93 -38.98 13.56 -21.71
CA LYS A 93 -39.74 14.28 -22.75
C LYS A 93 -41.15 14.65 -22.28
N PHE A 94 -41.82 13.76 -21.57
CA PHE A 94 -43.13 14.04 -20.97
C PHE A 94 -43.04 15.14 -19.91
N ARG A 95 -42.07 15.07 -19.00
CA ARG A 95 -41.84 16.10 -17.98
C ARG A 95 -41.62 17.48 -18.62
N LEU A 96 -40.74 17.58 -19.62
CA LEU A 96 -40.47 18.82 -20.34
C LEU A 96 -41.70 19.39 -21.04
N SER A 97 -42.59 18.52 -21.50
CA SER A 97 -43.84 18.94 -22.16
C SER A 97 -44.88 19.45 -21.15
N LEU A 98 -44.91 18.90 -19.92
CA LEU A 98 -45.78 19.37 -18.85
C LEU A 98 -45.30 20.71 -18.27
N ASP A 99 -43.99 20.87 -18.08
CA ASP A 99 -43.37 22.10 -17.58
C ASP A 99 -43.64 23.29 -18.52
N LYS A 100 -43.52 23.06 -19.84
CA LYS A 100 -43.82 24.07 -20.87
C LYS A 100 -45.29 24.48 -20.97
N LYS A 101 -46.21 23.67 -20.45
CA LYS A 101 -47.66 23.95 -20.49
C LYS A 101 -48.11 24.75 -19.26
N HIS A 102 -47.28 24.81 -18.22
CA HIS A 102 -47.61 25.47 -16.95
C HIS A 102 -47.02 26.89 -16.82
N ASN A 103 -46.07 27.27 -17.69
CA ASN A 103 -45.62 28.65 -17.92
C ASN A 103 -46.31 29.25 -19.14
#